data_AF-A0AAQ3NR82-F1
#
_entry.id   AF-A0AAQ3NR82-F1
#
_cell.length_a   1.000
_cell.length_b   1.000
_cell.length_c   1.000
_cell.angle_alpha   90.00
_cell.angle_beta   90.00
_cell.angle_gamma   90.00
#
_symmetry.space_group_name_H-M   'P 1'
#
loop_
_entity.id
_entity.type
_entity.pdbx_description
1 polymer ?
#
loop_
_entity_poly.entity_id
_entity_poly.type
_entity_poly.pdbx_seq_one_letter_code
_entity_poly.pdbx_strand_id
1 'polypeptide(L)'
;MESILKPLRDGESVLDLSPRSTVSGGVEDVYGEDHATEDQLVTPWTFSVASGYSLLRDPQYNKGLAFTEKERDAHYLRGLLPPTITSQKLQEKQLIHNIRQYQVPLQKYIAMMELQAGFSTHHIFHVCG
;
A
#
# COMPACT_ATOMS: atom_id res chain seq x y z
N MET A 1 -69.47 -11.14 -40.60
CA MET A 1 -69.50 -12.51 -40.06
C MET A 1 -68.41 -12.62 -39.03
N GLU A 2 -68.80 -13.05 -37.83
CA GLU A 2 -67.99 -13.58 -36.74
C GLU A 2 -67.02 -12.66 -35.98
N SER A 3 -67.53 -12.14 -34.85
CA SER A 3 -66.78 -11.90 -33.62
C SER A 3 -66.40 -13.22 -32.93
N ILE A 4 -65.16 -13.38 -32.47
CA ILE A 4 -64.80 -14.35 -31.42
C ILE A 4 -63.97 -13.64 -30.35
N LEU A 5 -64.40 -13.83 -29.10
CA LEU A 5 -63.90 -13.22 -27.87
C LEU A 5 -62.87 -14.12 -27.16
N LYS A 6 -61.85 -13.47 -26.57
CA LYS A 6 -61.18 -13.74 -25.25
C LYS A 6 -60.19 -14.93 -25.11
N PRO A 7 -59.34 -15.00 -24.05
CA PRO A 7 -58.62 -13.93 -23.30
C PRO A 7 -57.17 -14.31 -22.81
N LEU A 8 -56.47 -13.32 -22.24
CA LEU A 8 -55.54 -13.36 -21.08
C LEU A 8 -54.22 -14.19 -21.08
N ARG A 9 -53.09 -13.46 -21.03
CA ARG A 9 -51.78 -13.67 -20.34
C ARG A 9 -50.69 -12.94 -21.15
N ASP A 10 -49.74 -12.17 -20.66
CA ASP A 10 -49.26 -11.78 -19.33
C ASP A 10 -48.40 -10.51 -19.53
N GLY A 11 -48.35 -9.61 -18.53
CA GLY A 11 -47.14 -8.83 -18.22
C GLY A 11 -46.96 -7.42 -18.81
N GLU A 12 -47.50 -6.41 -18.12
CA GLU A 12 -46.81 -5.14 -17.83
C GLU A 12 -45.41 -5.44 -17.22
N SER A 13 -44.34 -4.65 -17.29
CA SER A 13 -44.10 -3.26 -17.68
C SER A 13 -42.58 -3.04 -17.86
N VAL A 14 -42.23 -2.10 -18.73
CA VAL A 14 -41.23 -1.01 -18.55
C VAL A 14 -40.18 -1.20 -17.44
N LEU A 15 -38.90 -1.34 -17.81
CA LEU A 15 -37.81 -0.36 -17.55
C LEU A 15 -36.42 -0.98 -17.76
N ASP A 16 -35.60 -0.20 -18.44
CA ASP A 16 -34.22 -0.36 -18.87
C ASP A 16 -33.26 -0.75 -17.72
N LEU A 17 -32.57 -1.89 -17.87
CA LEU A 17 -31.52 -2.33 -16.93
C LEU A 17 -30.26 -1.48 -17.15
N SER A 18 -30.08 -0.46 -16.30
CA SER A 18 -28.80 0.25 -16.14
C SER A 18 -27.82 -0.57 -15.28
N PRO A 19 -26.54 -0.71 -15.64
CA PRO A 19 -25.58 -1.50 -14.87
C PRO A 19 -24.85 -0.67 -13.81
N ARG A 20 -24.39 -1.37 -12.76
CA ARG A 20 -23.43 -0.97 -11.69
C ARG A 20 -24.01 -0.24 -10.47
N SER A 21 -24.33 -1.04 -9.45
CA SER A 21 -24.34 -0.61 -8.05
C SER A 21 -22.94 -0.16 -7.62
N THR A 22 -22.67 1.13 -7.64
CA THR A 22 -21.64 1.73 -6.78
C THR A 22 -22.17 1.72 -5.35
N VAL A 23 -21.55 0.93 -4.48
CA VAL A 23 -21.87 0.92 -3.05
C VAL A 23 -21.28 2.19 -2.41
N SER A 24 -21.98 3.30 -2.58
CA SER A 24 -21.78 4.51 -1.79
C SER A 24 -23.11 4.82 -1.12
N GLY A 25 -23.45 3.99 -0.12
CA GLY A 25 -24.67 4.14 0.65
C GLY A 25 -24.44 5.09 1.82
N GLY A 26 -24.48 6.40 1.55
CA GLY A 26 -24.81 7.42 2.55
C GLY A 26 -26.30 7.76 2.40
N VAL A 27 -27.00 7.96 3.52
CA VAL A 27 -28.38 8.48 3.50
C VAL A 27 -28.26 9.98 3.30
N GLU A 28 -28.82 10.54 2.21
CA GLU A 28 -28.87 11.99 1.97
C GLU A 28 -29.46 12.69 3.20
N ASP A 29 -28.70 13.57 3.84
CA ASP A 29 -29.19 14.43 4.89
C ASP A 29 -29.88 15.68 4.31
N VAL A 30 -30.86 16.19 5.07
CA VAL A 30 -31.83 17.23 4.65
C VAL A 30 -31.16 18.58 4.32
N TYR A 31 -29.92 18.80 4.76
CA TYR A 31 -29.13 19.98 4.41
C TYR A 31 -28.15 19.56 3.31
N GLY A 32 -28.47 19.87 2.06
CA GLY A 32 -27.69 19.53 0.87
C GLY A 32 -26.27 20.09 0.89
N GLU A 33 -25.38 19.43 1.63
CA GLU A 33 -23.96 19.71 1.74
C GLU A 33 -23.10 18.61 1.08
N ASP A 34 -23.67 17.75 0.22
CA ASP A 34 -22.86 16.74 -0.50
C ASP A 34 -22.00 17.33 -1.63
N HIS A 35 -22.26 18.58 -2.07
CA HIS A 35 -21.47 19.23 -3.13
C HIS A 35 -20.14 19.83 -2.67
N ALA A 36 -19.88 19.96 -1.35
CA ALA A 36 -18.66 20.61 -0.85
C ALA A 36 -17.38 19.79 -1.09
N THR A 37 -17.50 18.50 -1.43
CA THR A 37 -16.36 17.59 -1.68
C THR A 37 -16.09 17.38 -3.17
N GLU A 38 -17.03 17.74 -4.05
CA GLU A 38 -16.94 17.46 -5.50
C GLU A 38 -15.86 18.31 -6.21
N ASP A 39 -15.57 19.51 -5.70
CA ASP A 39 -14.54 20.40 -6.22
C ASP A 39 -13.13 20.15 -5.62
N GLN A 40 -13.00 19.12 -4.77
CA GLN A 40 -11.71 18.81 -4.16
C GLN A 40 -10.78 18.16 -5.20
N LEU A 41 -9.80 18.93 -5.68
CA LEU A 41 -8.79 18.45 -6.62
C LEU A 41 -8.01 17.28 -6.01
N VAL A 42 -8.40 16.05 -6.36
CA VAL A 42 -7.67 14.84 -5.98
C VAL A 42 -6.40 14.75 -6.81
N THR A 43 -5.25 14.59 -6.14
CA THR A 43 -4.01 14.24 -6.83
C THR A 43 -4.17 12.86 -7.46
N PRO A 44 -4.06 12.70 -8.79
CA PRO A 44 -4.17 11.39 -9.41
C PRO A 44 -2.92 10.58 -9.06
N TRP A 45 -3.02 9.74 -8.02
CA TRP A 45 -1.94 8.86 -7.59
C TRP A 45 -1.64 7.85 -8.71
N THR A 46 -0.42 7.88 -9.23
CA THR A 46 0.07 6.87 -10.18
C THR A 46 0.80 5.78 -9.42
N PHE A 47 0.25 4.56 -9.41
CA PHE A 47 0.93 3.40 -8.86
C PHE A 47 1.86 2.80 -9.91
N SER A 48 3.08 2.46 -9.51
CA SER A 48 4.06 1.79 -10.36
C SER A 48 4.82 0.76 -9.54
N VAL A 49 5.26 -0.33 -10.17
CA VAL A 49 6.05 -1.35 -9.49
C VAL A 49 7.43 -0.78 -9.19
N ALA A 50 7.75 -0.62 -7.90
CA ALA A 50 9.07 -0.16 -7.47
C ALA A 50 10.15 -1.18 -7.89
N SER A 51 11.17 -0.71 -8.59
CA SER A 51 12.31 -1.51 -9.03
C SER A 51 13.60 -0.71 -8.93
N GLY A 52 14.73 -1.42 -8.89
CA GLY A 52 16.06 -0.82 -8.78
C GLY A 52 16.17 0.11 -7.58
N TYR A 53 16.57 1.35 -7.84
CA TYR A 53 16.82 2.35 -6.83
C TYR A 53 15.56 2.88 -6.14
N SER A 54 14.41 2.91 -6.82
CA SER A 54 13.14 3.32 -6.21
C SER A 54 12.75 2.40 -5.06
N LEU A 55 12.92 1.08 -5.25
CA LEU A 55 12.67 0.08 -4.22
C LEU A 55 13.60 0.21 -3.00
N LEU A 56 14.84 0.65 -3.20
CA LEU A 56 15.81 0.88 -2.12
C LEU A 56 15.56 2.17 -1.36
N ARG A 57 14.90 3.16 -1.97
CA ARG A 57 14.55 4.42 -1.29
C ARG A 57 13.32 4.29 -0.42
N ASP A 58 12.41 3.38 -0.75
CA ASP A 58 11.16 3.21 -0.01
C ASP A 58 11.40 2.42 1.29
N PRO A 59 11.27 3.03 2.49
CA PRO A 59 11.58 2.38 3.77
C PRO A 59 10.72 1.14 4.02
N GLN A 60 9.48 1.16 3.52
CA GLN A 60 8.49 0.12 3.72
C GLN A 60 8.87 -1.18 3.00
N TYR A 61 9.55 -1.08 1.85
CA TYR A 61 9.90 -2.20 1.00
C TYR A 61 11.40 -2.51 1.00
N ASN A 62 12.21 -1.62 1.57
CA ASN A 62 13.65 -1.82 1.67
C ASN A 62 13.98 -2.92 2.69
N LYS A 63 14.56 -4.01 2.18
CA LYS A 63 15.07 -5.14 2.98
C LYS A 63 16.60 -5.11 3.12
N GLY A 64 17.28 -4.09 2.57
CA GLY A 64 18.74 -4.00 2.57
C GLY A 64 19.41 -5.24 1.97
N LEU A 65 20.35 -5.86 2.69
CA LEU A 65 21.00 -7.10 2.24
C LEU A 65 20.14 -8.37 2.42
N ALA A 66 18.91 -8.25 2.93
CA ALA A 66 18.01 -9.38 3.11
C ALA A 66 17.22 -9.76 1.86
N PHE A 67 17.40 -9.03 0.74
CA PHE A 67 16.90 -9.46 -0.56
C PHE A 67 17.56 -10.78 -0.99
N THR A 68 16.72 -11.77 -1.30
CA THR A 68 17.15 -13.05 -1.85
C THR A 68 17.67 -12.89 -3.29
N GLU A 69 18.44 -13.87 -3.79
CA GLU A 69 18.96 -13.82 -5.17
C GLU A 69 17.85 -13.66 -6.21
N LYS A 70 16.74 -14.39 -6.03
CA LYS A 70 15.57 -14.33 -6.92
C LYS A 70 14.93 -12.94 -6.92
N GLU A 71 14.78 -12.31 -5.76
CA GLU A 71 14.24 -10.94 -5.65
C GLU A 71 15.20 -9.93 -6.28
N ARG A 72 16.52 -10.11 -6.11
CA ARG A 72 17.51 -9.22 -6.72
C ARG A 72 17.48 -9.27 -8.23
N ASP A 73 17.26 -10.45 -8.81
CA ASP A 73 17.14 -10.64 -10.25
C ASP A 73 15.81 -10.06 -10.77
N ALA A 74 14.71 -10.26 -10.03
CA ALA A 74 13.39 -9.75 -10.41
C ALA A 74 13.25 -8.22 -10.29
N HIS A 75 13.89 -7.61 -9.28
CA HIS A 75 13.80 -6.17 -9.00
C HIS A 75 14.98 -5.37 -9.53
N TYR A 76 15.82 -5.95 -10.40
CA TYR A 76 16.99 -5.28 -11.00
C TYR A 76 17.96 -4.70 -9.96
N LEU A 77 18.24 -5.46 -8.90
CA LEU A 77 19.15 -5.06 -7.82
C LEU A 77 20.57 -5.65 -7.96
N ARG A 78 20.81 -6.50 -8.98
CA ARG A 78 22.17 -7.01 -9.26
C ARG A 78 23.11 -5.85 -9.59
N GLY A 79 24.26 -5.81 -8.90
CA GLY A 79 25.27 -4.77 -9.05
C GLY A 79 25.10 -3.57 -8.11
N LEU A 80 23.92 -3.36 -7.52
CA LEU A 80 23.67 -2.29 -6.54
C LEU A 80 24.04 -2.71 -5.11
N LEU A 81 23.88 -3.99 -4.79
CA LEU A 81 24.13 -4.55 -3.47
C LEU A 81 25.31 -5.54 -3.51
N PRO A 82 26.14 -5.59 -2.45
CA PRO A 82 27.14 -6.65 -2.27
C PRO A 82 26.52 -8.05 -2.42
N PRO A 83 27.27 -9.07 -2.89
CA PRO A 83 26.74 -10.42 -3.11
C PRO A 83 26.33 -11.14 -1.81
N THR A 84 26.63 -10.56 -0.65
CA THR A 84 26.25 -11.10 0.65
C THR A 84 24.74 -10.99 0.87
N ILE A 85 24.13 -12.09 1.30
CA ILE A 85 22.73 -12.16 1.72
C ILE A 85 22.72 -12.42 3.23
N THR A 86 22.08 -11.54 3.98
CA THR A 86 21.98 -11.66 5.44
C THR A 86 20.51 -11.62 5.83
N SER A 87 20.08 -12.47 6.75
CA SER A 87 18.71 -12.42 7.25
C SER A 87 18.44 -11.10 7.98
N GLN A 88 17.18 -10.65 7.93
CA GLN A 88 16.75 -9.41 8.58
C GLN A 88 17.06 -9.41 10.08
N LYS A 89 16.80 -10.53 10.78
CA LYS A 89 17.13 -10.69 12.20
C LYS A 89 18.62 -10.54 12.50
N LEU A 90 19.49 -11.00 11.59
CA LEU A 90 20.94 -10.89 11.78
C LEU A 90 21.39 -9.43 11.63
N GLN A 91 20.85 -8.72 10.64
CA GLN A 91 21.10 -7.29 10.45
C GLN A 91 20.66 -6.48 11.66
N GLU A 92 19.43 -6.71 12.15
CA GLU A 92 18.90 -6.08 13.37
C GLU A 92 19.84 -6.32 14.56
N LYS A 93 20.25 -7.56 14.79
CA LYS A 93 21.15 -7.91 15.90
C LYS A 93 22.50 -7.18 15.81
N GLN A 94 23.11 -7.18 14.63
CA GLN A 94 24.41 -6.54 14.40
C GLN A 94 24.31 -5.02 14.59
N LEU A 95 23.21 -4.44 14.15
CA LEU A 95 22.95 -3.03 14.23
C LEU A 95 22.67 -2.55 15.65
N ILE A 96 21.85 -3.27 16.43
CA ILE A 96 21.66 -3.01 17.87
C ILE A 96 22.99 -3.09 18.60
N HIS A 97 23.81 -4.10 18.27
CA HIS A 97 25.14 -4.23 18.86
C HIS A 97 25.96 -2.97 18.61
N ASN A 98 25.99 -2.47 17.37
CA ASN A 98 26.67 -1.22 17.01
C ASN A 98 26.12 -0.01 17.78
N ILE A 99 24.79 0.12 17.89
CA ILE A 99 24.16 1.23 18.62
C ILE A 99 24.55 1.23 20.10
N ARG A 100 24.65 0.05 20.71
CA ARG A 100 25.06 -0.10 22.12
C ARG A 100 26.52 0.31 22.36
N GLN A 101 27.39 0.21 21.34
CA GLN A 101 28.80 0.61 21.45
C GLN A 101 29.02 2.13 21.41
N TYR A 102 28.06 2.92 20.91
CA TYR A 102 28.22 4.38 20.91
C TYR A 102 28.32 4.92 22.33
N GLN A 103 29.29 5.81 22.58
CA GLN A 103 29.44 6.45 23.89
C GLN A 103 28.56 7.70 24.02
N VAL A 104 28.34 8.41 22.90
CA VAL A 104 27.60 9.68 22.89
C VAL A 104 26.09 9.41 22.69
N PRO A 105 25.21 9.92 23.57
CA PRO A 105 23.76 9.73 23.45
C PRO A 105 23.17 10.26 22.14
N LEU A 106 23.67 11.40 21.63
CA LEU A 106 23.22 11.96 20.36
C LEU A 106 23.49 11.03 19.18
N GLN A 107 24.64 10.35 19.15
CA GLN A 107 24.97 9.37 18.11
C GLN A 107 24.02 8.17 18.14
N LYS A 108 23.62 7.72 19.34
CA LYS A 108 22.59 6.67 19.49
C LYS A 108 21.26 7.12 18.91
N TYR A 109 20.86 8.37 19.19
CA TYR A 109 19.62 8.92 18.68
C TYR A 109 19.61 9.02 17.14
N ILE A 110 20.67 9.56 16.55
CA ILE A 110 20.81 9.66 15.08
C ILE A 110 20.76 8.27 14.46
N ALA A 111 21.52 7.31 15.00
CA ALA A 111 21.51 5.94 14.52
C ALA A 111 20.09 5.33 14.60
N MET A 112 19.38 5.48 15.72
CA MET A 112 18.00 4.99 15.85
C MET A 112 17.03 5.64 14.85
N MET A 113 17.18 6.93 14.56
CA MET A 113 16.38 7.63 13.55
C MET A 113 16.67 7.14 12.13
N GLU A 114 17.93 6.91 11.78
CA GLU A 114 18.30 6.32 10.49
C GLU A 114 17.67 4.93 10.30
N LEU A 115 17.53 4.15 11.38
CA LEU A 115 16.85 2.87 11.31
C LEU A 115 15.38 3.01 10.99
N GLN A 116 14.70 3.93 11.68
CA GLN A 116 13.28 4.18 11.46
C GLN A 116 13.00 4.66 10.03
N ALA A 117 13.93 5.39 9.44
CA ALA A 117 13.81 5.88 8.07
C ALA A 117 14.24 4.85 7.00
N GLY A 118 15.07 3.87 7.34
CA GLY A 118 15.64 2.92 6.38
C GLY A 118 14.95 1.56 6.33
N PHE A 119 14.29 1.15 7.40
CA PHE A 119 13.64 -0.16 7.52
C PHE A 119 12.17 -0.01 7.91
N SER A 120 11.35 -0.97 7.47
CA SER A 120 9.92 -1.00 7.81
C SER A 120 9.72 -0.91 9.32
N THR A 121 8.94 0.08 9.74
CA THR A 121 8.74 0.50 11.14
C THR A 121 8.28 -0.64 12.06
N HIS A 122 7.66 -1.67 11.50
CA HIS A 122 7.11 -2.82 12.22
C HIS A 122 8.17 -3.67 12.94
N HIS A 123 9.41 -3.68 12.45
CA HIS A 123 10.49 -4.49 13.02
C HIS A 123 11.24 -3.78 14.17
N ILE A 124 11.25 -2.45 14.18
CA ILE A 124 12.02 -1.65 15.14
C ILE A 124 11.35 -1.63 16.51
N PHE A 125 10.01 -1.59 16.56
CA PHE A 125 9.27 -1.65 17.83
C PHE A 125 9.53 -2.95 18.60
N HIS A 126 9.70 -4.07 17.89
CA HIS A 126 9.96 -5.36 18.51
C HIS A 126 11.41 -5.54 18.98
N VAL A 127 12.31 -4.65 18.54
CA VAL A 127 13.75 -4.67 18.78
C VAL A 127 14.15 -3.69 19.90
N CYS A 128 13.42 -2.59 20.06
CA CYS A 128 13.65 -1.59 21.11
C CYS A 128 12.89 -1.85 22.43
N GLY A 129 11.93 -2.78 22.43
CA GLY A 129 11.17 -3.21 23.63
C GLY A 129 11.88 -4.25 24.48
#